data_AF-A0AB34JCZ0-F1
#
_entry.id   AF-A0AB34JCZ0-F1
#
_cell.length_a   1.000
_cell.length_b   1.000
_cell.length_c   1.000
_cell.angle_alpha   90.00
_cell.angle_beta   90.00
_cell.angle_gamma   90.00
#
_symmetry.space_group_name_H-M   'P 1'
#
loop_
_entity.id
_entity.type
_entity.pdbx_description
1 polymer ?
#
loop_
_entity_poly.entity_id
_entity_poly.type
_entity_poly.pdbx_seq_one_letter_code
_entity_poly.pdbx_strand_id
1 'polypeptide(L)'
;MAFFSVLDAVVSVGAIVCWFMVASPTDGLSASALAGIATPAWLLAALAVSGSHVLYACVWYMPEKFSTACASPPLSLLGKSPVTVFAFLVALAKGLQQLGLLGFVAATYGNPFSAAMQASGSTWALAAVLICLGQTLNAAIYAAIGKDGVYYGFKLGAPVPWCDGFPFNLGFRHPQYVGGFCSQLGVVAVVSSPAALKAGLLPLGAWWFFLYSATSLMEASGDNDGKSSKTA
;
A
#
# COMPACT_ATOMS: atom_id res chain seq x y z
N MET A 1 -3.69 -6.26 23.30
CA MET A 1 -3.58 -6.63 21.87
C MET A 1 -4.33 -5.61 21.04
N ALA A 2 -3.64 -4.59 20.52
CA ALA A 2 -4.22 -3.70 19.53
C ALA A 2 -3.79 -4.21 18.15
N PHE A 3 -4.77 -4.65 17.35
CA PHE A 3 -4.62 -5.30 16.05
C PHE A 3 -4.09 -4.37 14.94
N PHE A 4 -4.16 -3.06 15.20
CA PHE A 4 -3.62 -1.94 14.45
C PHE A 4 -3.16 -0.97 15.54
N SER A 5 -2.00 -0.32 15.43
CA SER A 5 -1.71 0.71 16.45
C SER A 5 -2.81 1.77 16.36
N VAL A 6 -3.26 2.32 17.50
CA VAL A 6 -4.24 3.42 17.50
C VAL A 6 -3.75 4.55 16.59
N LEU A 7 -2.44 4.76 16.54
CA LEU A 7 -1.78 5.73 15.70
C LEU A 7 -1.87 5.39 14.19
N ASP A 8 -1.69 4.13 13.80
CA ASP A 8 -1.83 3.67 12.41
C ASP A 8 -3.24 4.03 11.90
N ALA A 9 -4.27 3.79 12.72
CA ALA A 9 -5.67 4.06 12.39
C ALA A 9 -5.94 5.56 12.32
N VAL A 10 -5.48 6.33 13.31
CA VAL A 10 -5.65 7.79 13.38
C VAL A 10 -5.03 8.46 12.16
N VAL A 11 -3.80 8.10 11.78
CA VAL A 11 -3.14 8.70 10.61
C VAL A 11 -3.87 8.32 9.32
N SER A 12 -4.26 7.06 9.16
CA SER A 12 -4.95 6.61 7.94
C SER A 12 -6.33 7.25 7.79
N VAL A 13 -7.13 7.30 8.86
CA VAL A 13 -8.45 7.93 8.87
C VAL A 13 -8.32 9.44 8.68
N GLY A 14 -7.38 10.09 9.36
CA GLY A 14 -7.10 11.51 9.19
C GLY A 14 -6.73 11.86 7.75
N ALA A 15 -5.90 11.04 7.11
CA ALA A 15 -5.54 11.21 5.71
C ALA A 15 -6.76 11.09 4.78
N ILE A 16 -7.64 10.11 5.02
CA ILE A 16 -8.90 9.93 4.28
C ILE A 16 -9.82 11.15 4.45
N VAL A 17 -9.95 11.68 5.68
CA VAL A 17 -10.75 12.88 5.95
C VAL A 17 -10.20 14.09 5.19
N CYS A 18 -8.88 14.30 5.23
CA CYS A 18 -8.23 15.37 4.45
C CYS A 18 -8.46 15.20 2.94
N TRP A 19 -8.39 13.97 2.42
CA TRP A 19 -8.71 13.69 1.03
C TRP A 19 -10.15 14.10 0.69
N PHE A 20 -11.14 13.70 1.50
CA PHE A 20 -12.52 14.10 1.29
C PHE A 20 -12.74 15.61 1.30
N MET A 21 -12.05 16.33 2.19
CA MET A 21 -12.13 17.79 2.27
C MET A 21 -11.64 18.49 0.99
N VAL A 22 -10.62 17.93 0.32
CA VAL A 22 -10.08 18.53 -0.93
C VAL A 22 -10.74 17.98 -2.20
N ALA A 23 -11.27 16.75 -2.16
CA ALA A 23 -11.88 16.09 -3.30
C ALA A 23 -13.35 16.49 -3.54
N SER A 24 -13.97 17.21 -2.60
CA SER A 24 -15.37 17.63 -2.68
C SER A 24 -15.51 19.14 -2.92
N PRO A 25 -15.13 19.68 -4.09
CA PRO A 25 -15.53 21.02 -4.44
C PRO A 25 -17.00 20.98 -4.87
N THR A 26 -17.85 21.58 -4.04
CA THR A 26 -19.18 22.15 -4.36
C THR A 26 -20.39 21.24 -4.63
N ASP A 27 -20.29 20.03 -5.22
CA ASP A 27 -21.49 19.23 -5.56
C ASP A 27 -21.80 18.05 -4.61
N GLY A 28 -21.00 17.87 -3.56
CA GLY A 28 -21.14 16.78 -2.61
C GLY A 28 -20.85 15.40 -3.20
N LEU A 29 -20.51 14.45 -2.32
CA LEU A 29 -20.48 13.03 -2.68
C LEU A 29 -21.90 12.55 -2.97
N SER A 30 -22.34 12.66 -4.21
CA SER A 30 -23.62 12.08 -4.60
C SER A 30 -23.61 10.57 -4.34
N ALA A 31 -24.79 9.97 -4.10
CA ALA A 31 -24.92 8.51 -3.97
C ALA A 31 -24.31 7.75 -5.17
N SER A 32 -24.23 8.39 -6.34
CA SER A 32 -23.59 7.84 -7.54
C SER A 32 -22.07 7.64 -7.42
N ALA A 33 -21.38 8.39 -6.54
CA ALA A 33 -19.96 8.18 -6.24
C ALA A 33 -19.71 6.94 -5.37
N LEU A 34 -20.74 6.48 -4.64
CA LEU A 34 -20.71 5.24 -3.86
C LEU A 34 -21.19 4.03 -4.67
N ALA A 35 -22.07 4.24 -5.64
CA ALA A 35 -22.63 3.20 -6.50
C ALA A 35 -21.73 2.80 -7.68
N GLY A 36 -20.39 2.83 -7.47
CA GLY A 36 -19.39 2.64 -8.53
C GLY A 36 -19.74 1.46 -9.44
N ILE A 37 -19.88 1.73 -10.74
CA ILE A 37 -20.12 0.70 -11.74
C ILE A 37 -18.80 -0.08 -11.87
N ALA A 38 -18.84 -1.40 -11.66
CA ALA A 38 -17.69 -2.29 -11.84
C ALA A 38 -17.31 -2.40 -13.33
N THR A 39 -16.80 -1.30 -13.89
CA THR A 39 -16.31 -1.25 -15.27
C THR A 39 -15.08 -2.15 -15.41
N PRO A 40 -14.76 -2.63 -16.63
CA PRO A 40 -13.54 -3.41 -16.85
C PRO A 40 -12.28 -2.69 -16.36
N ALA A 41 -12.19 -1.37 -16.59
CA ALA A 41 -11.06 -0.56 -16.12
C ALA A 41 -10.96 -0.52 -14.59
N TRP A 42 -12.10 -0.38 -13.90
CA TRP A 42 -12.15 -0.44 -12.44
C TRP A 42 -11.73 -1.81 -11.92
N LEU A 43 -12.24 -2.90 -12.51
CA LEU A 43 -11.90 -4.28 -12.11
C LEU A 43 -10.41 -4.58 -12.31
N LEU A 44 -9.84 -4.15 -13.44
CA LEU A 44 -8.41 -4.30 -13.70
C LEU A 44 -7.56 -3.52 -12.69
N ALA A 45 -7.97 -2.29 -12.36
CA ALA A 45 -7.30 -1.50 -11.32
C ALA A 45 -7.40 -2.18 -9.95
N ALA A 46 -8.58 -2.66 -9.56
CA ALA A 46 -8.78 -3.37 -8.29
C ALA A 46 -7.96 -4.66 -8.20
N LEU A 47 -7.86 -5.43 -9.30
CA LEU A 47 -7.02 -6.62 -9.38
C LEU A 47 -5.52 -6.27 -9.28
N ALA A 48 -5.08 -5.23 -9.99
CA ALA A 48 -3.71 -4.74 -9.91
C ALA A 48 -3.35 -4.31 -8.47
N VAL A 49 -4.23 -3.53 -7.83
CA VAL A 49 -4.15 -3.15 -6.40
C VAL A 49 -4.06 -4.38 -5.50
N SER A 50 -4.83 -5.42 -5.76
CA SER A 50 -4.81 -6.64 -4.92
C SER A 50 -3.50 -7.43 -5.04
N GLY A 51 -2.81 -7.37 -6.19
CA GLY A 51 -1.67 -8.22 -6.52
C GLY A 51 -0.55 -8.24 -5.47
N SER A 52 -0.11 -7.07 -4.98
CA SER A 52 0.94 -7.05 -3.95
C SER A 52 0.47 -7.69 -2.65
N HIS A 53 -0.78 -7.45 -2.24
CA HIS A 53 -1.31 -7.95 -0.97
C HIS A 53 -1.55 -9.46 -1.00
N VAL A 54 -2.01 -9.99 -2.14
CA VAL A 54 -2.06 -11.45 -2.35
C VAL A 54 -0.67 -12.06 -2.25
N LEU A 55 0.35 -11.43 -2.85
CA LEU A 55 1.72 -11.91 -2.76
C LEU A 55 2.25 -11.88 -1.30
N TYR A 56 2.00 -10.79 -0.56
CA TYR A 56 2.30 -10.73 0.87
C TYR A 56 1.62 -11.87 1.64
N ALA A 57 0.33 -12.15 1.39
CA ALA A 57 -0.38 -13.25 2.02
C ALA A 57 0.20 -14.62 1.66
N CYS A 58 0.53 -14.86 0.39
CA CYS A 58 1.15 -16.10 -0.07
C CYS A 58 2.48 -16.36 0.65
N VAL A 59 3.35 -15.36 0.75
CA VAL A 59 4.63 -15.49 1.47
C VAL A 59 4.41 -15.65 2.97
N TRP A 60 3.43 -14.95 3.54
CA TRP A 60 3.12 -15.00 4.97
C TRP A 60 2.68 -16.39 5.43
N TYR A 61 1.76 -17.02 4.69
CA TYR A 61 1.16 -18.32 5.04
C TYR A 61 1.91 -19.52 4.47
N MET A 62 2.66 -19.36 3.38
CA MET A 62 3.35 -20.47 2.71
C MET A 62 4.83 -20.14 2.39
N PRO A 63 5.64 -19.70 3.37
CA PRO A 63 7.02 -19.25 3.11
C PRO A 63 7.93 -20.36 2.57
N GLU A 64 7.78 -21.61 3.02
CA GLU A 64 8.59 -22.75 2.55
C GLU A 64 8.29 -23.11 1.10
N LYS A 65 7.00 -23.11 0.71
CA LYS A 65 6.59 -23.36 -0.68
C LYS A 65 7.10 -22.26 -1.60
N PHE A 66 6.99 -21.00 -1.16
CA PHE A 66 7.54 -19.87 -1.90
C PHE A 66 9.06 -19.97 -2.05
N SER A 67 9.78 -20.29 -0.98
CA SER A 67 11.24 -20.45 -1.01
C SER A 67 11.67 -21.58 -1.94
N THR A 68 10.96 -22.71 -1.90
CA THR A 68 11.18 -23.84 -2.83
C THR A 68 10.91 -23.43 -4.27
N ALA A 69 9.83 -22.69 -4.53
CA ALA A 69 9.51 -22.19 -5.87
C ALA A 69 10.58 -21.22 -6.41
N CYS A 70 11.18 -20.40 -5.54
CA CYS A 70 12.27 -19.49 -5.91
C CYS A 70 13.55 -20.21 -6.36
N ALA A 71 13.73 -21.49 -6.02
CA ALA A 71 14.88 -22.28 -6.46
C ALA A 71 14.77 -22.75 -7.93
N SER A 72 13.60 -22.60 -8.55
CA SER A 72 13.31 -23.10 -9.91
C SER A 72 12.95 -21.97 -10.88
N PRO A 73 13.25 -22.11 -12.19
CA PRO A 73 12.77 -21.17 -13.20
C PRO A 73 11.23 -21.12 -13.26
N PRO A 74 10.63 -19.95 -13.56
CA PRO A 74 11.29 -18.70 -13.93
C PRO A 74 11.74 -17.85 -12.73
N LEU A 75 11.33 -18.19 -11.50
CA LEU A 75 11.56 -17.34 -10.31
C LEU A 75 13.04 -17.22 -9.93
N SER A 76 13.83 -18.27 -10.13
CA SER A 76 15.28 -18.23 -9.88
C SER A 76 16.03 -17.20 -10.73
N LEU A 77 15.46 -16.75 -11.85
CA LEU A 77 16.03 -15.70 -12.70
C LEU A 77 15.84 -14.30 -12.10
N LEU A 78 14.90 -14.13 -11.17
CA LEU A 78 14.55 -12.83 -10.58
C LEU A 78 15.43 -12.47 -9.37
N GLY A 79 16.18 -13.44 -8.82
CA GLY A 79 17.06 -13.19 -7.68
C GLY A 79 17.70 -14.45 -7.11
N LYS A 80 18.83 -14.26 -6.42
CA LYS A 80 19.61 -15.35 -5.79
C LYS A 80 19.02 -15.84 -4.46
N SER A 81 18.13 -15.07 -3.84
CA SER A 81 17.48 -15.42 -2.57
C SER A 81 15.96 -15.20 -2.66
N PRO A 82 15.15 -15.97 -1.90
CA PRO A 82 13.69 -15.79 -1.90
C PRO A 82 13.27 -14.36 -1.55
N VAL A 83 13.98 -13.70 -0.63
CA VAL A 83 13.72 -12.30 -0.28
C VAL A 83 13.92 -11.36 -1.47
N THR A 84 14.95 -11.60 -2.29
CA THR A 84 15.23 -10.78 -3.48
C THR A 84 14.18 -11.00 -4.56
N VAL A 85 13.77 -12.25 -4.78
CA VAL A 85 12.66 -12.59 -5.68
C VAL A 85 11.37 -11.92 -5.19
N PHE A 86 11.07 -11.99 -3.90
CA PHE A 86 9.89 -11.37 -3.32
C PHE A 86 9.91 -9.84 -3.49
N ALA A 87 11.03 -9.18 -3.18
CA ALA A 87 11.20 -7.75 -3.38
C ALA A 87 10.95 -7.34 -4.85
N PHE A 88 11.50 -8.10 -5.80
CA PHE A 88 11.27 -7.86 -7.23
C PHE A 88 9.80 -8.02 -7.62
N LEU A 89 9.15 -9.10 -7.18
CA LEU A 89 7.74 -9.36 -7.47
C LEU A 89 6.82 -8.29 -6.85
N VAL A 90 7.13 -7.81 -5.64
CA VAL A 90 6.40 -6.69 -5.03
C VAL A 90 6.62 -5.41 -5.82
N ALA A 91 7.85 -5.11 -6.25
CA ALA A 91 8.12 -3.94 -7.08
C ALA A 91 7.36 -4.00 -8.41
N LEU A 92 7.33 -5.16 -9.07
CA LEU A 92 6.54 -5.39 -10.27
C LEU A 92 5.05 -5.20 -10.00
N ALA A 93 4.52 -5.79 -8.92
CA ALA A 93 3.13 -5.62 -8.52
C ALA A 93 2.80 -4.15 -8.25
N LYS A 94 3.66 -3.41 -7.53
CA LYS A 94 3.52 -1.96 -7.28
C LYS A 94 3.52 -1.15 -8.58
N GLY A 95 4.34 -1.53 -9.56
CA GLY A 95 4.29 -0.95 -10.91
C GLY A 95 2.94 -1.20 -11.59
N LEU A 96 2.45 -2.43 -11.55
CA LEU A 96 1.13 -2.79 -12.08
C LEU A 96 -0.01 -2.05 -11.36
N GLN A 97 0.10 -1.79 -10.06
CA GLN A 97 -0.85 -0.97 -9.30
C GLN A 97 -0.96 0.44 -9.88
N GLN A 98 0.17 1.09 -10.15
CA GLN A 98 0.18 2.44 -10.73
C GLN A 98 -0.35 2.42 -12.16
N LEU A 99 0.02 1.42 -12.96
CA LEU A 99 -0.52 1.25 -14.32
C LEU A 99 -2.03 0.99 -14.32
N GLY A 100 -2.53 0.23 -13.35
CA GLY A 100 -3.97 -0.01 -13.17
C GLY A 100 -4.72 1.28 -12.85
N LEU A 101 -4.19 2.09 -11.92
CA LEU A 101 -4.77 3.41 -11.61
C LEU A 101 -4.72 4.35 -12.81
N LEU A 102 -3.59 4.41 -13.52
CA LEU A 102 -3.46 5.23 -14.74
C LEU A 102 -4.43 4.77 -15.82
N GLY A 103 -4.61 3.47 -16.01
CA GLY A 103 -5.59 2.90 -16.94
C GLY A 103 -7.02 3.25 -16.57
N PHE A 104 -7.36 3.21 -15.28
CA PHE A 104 -8.65 3.65 -14.76
C PHE A 104 -8.90 5.15 -15.02
N VAL A 105 -7.93 6.01 -14.73
CA VAL A 105 -8.04 7.46 -14.98
C VAL A 105 -8.12 7.74 -16.49
N ALA A 106 -7.31 7.07 -17.30
CA ALA A 106 -7.35 7.20 -18.76
C ALA A 106 -8.69 6.76 -19.35
N ALA A 107 -9.30 5.69 -18.83
CA ALA A 107 -10.65 5.27 -19.25
C ALA A 107 -11.74 6.30 -18.90
N THR A 108 -11.49 7.14 -17.89
CA THR A 108 -12.41 8.20 -17.46
C THR A 108 -12.19 9.51 -18.22
N TYR A 109 -10.94 9.84 -18.55
CA TYR A 109 -10.51 11.15 -19.06
C TYR A 109 -9.95 11.15 -20.49
N GLY A 110 -9.73 9.97 -21.09
CA GLY A 110 -8.91 9.79 -22.29
C GLY A 110 -7.42 9.95 -22.01
N ASN A 111 -7.00 11.09 -21.42
CA ASN A 111 -5.62 11.38 -21.03
C ASN A 111 -5.46 11.36 -19.49
N PRO A 112 -4.61 10.47 -18.92
CA PRO A 112 -4.46 10.35 -17.47
C PRO A 112 -3.86 11.58 -16.79
N PHE A 113 -3.12 12.43 -17.51
CA PHE A 113 -2.55 13.67 -16.97
C PHE A 113 -3.57 14.79 -16.85
N SER A 114 -4.68 14.73 -17.60
CA SER A 114 -5.69 15.78 -17.57
C SER A 114 -6.37 15.91 -16.20
N ALA A 115 -6.55 14.79 -15.48
CA ALA A 115 -7.10 14.80 -14.13
C ALA A 115 -6.17 15.55 -13.16
N ALA A 116 -4.86 15.28 -13.23
CA ALA A 116 -3.86 15.94 -12.39
C ALA A 116 -3.76 17.45 -12.67
N MET A 117 -3.89 17.86 -13.93
CA MET A 117 -3.87 19.28 -14.33
C MET A 117 -5.11 20.06 -13.85
N GLN A 118 -6.20 19.37 -13.48
CA GLN A 118 -7.41 19.98 -12.94
C GLN A 118 -7.39 20.10 -11.41
N ALA A 119 -6.42 19.47 -10.73
CA ALA A 119 -6.31 19.54 -9.28
C ALA A 119 -5.97 20.96 -8.81
N SER A 120 -6.63 21.40 -7.75
CA SER A 120 -6.38 22.71 -7.13
C SER A 120 -5.00 22.75 -6.45
N GLY A 121 -4.50 23.96 -6.17
CA GLY A 121 -3.26 24.14 -5.42
C GLY A 121 -3.29 23.50 -4.03
N SER A 122 -4.43 23.50 -3.34
CA SER A 122 -4.58 22.84 -2.04
C SER A 122 -4.55 21.31 -2.15
N THR A 123 -5.12 20.74 -3.21
CA THR A 123 -5.03 19.30 -3.49
C THR A 123 -3.59 18.88 -3.75
N TRP A 124 -2.86 19.64 -4.56
CA TRP A 124 -1.42 19.39 -4.80
C TRP A 124 -0.58 19.53 -3.53
N ALA A 125 -0.86 20.53 -2.68
CA ALA A 125 -0.18 20.70 -1.41
C ALA A 125 -0.42 19.50 -0.46
N LEU A 126 -1.68 19.06 -0.33
CA LEU A 126 -2.01 17.86 0.46
C LEU A 126 -1.30 16.62 -0.09
N ALA A 127 -1.32 16.44 -1.41
CA ALA A 127 -0.66 15.30 -2.05
C ALA A 127 0.84 15.29 -1.80
N ALA A 128 1.50 16.45 -1.91
CA ALA A 128 2.91 16.59 -1.61
C ALA A 128 3.22 16.22 -0.15
N VAL A 129 2.41 16.70 0.81
CA VAL A 129 2.57 16.36 2.23
C VAL A 129 2.42 14.85 2.47
N LEU A 130 1.36 14.23 1.93
CA LEU A 130 1.08 12.81 2.11
C LEU A 130 2.16 11.92 1.46
N ILE A 131 2.62 12.28 0.26
CA ILE A 131 3.70 11.57 -0.43
C ILE A 131 5.01 11.73 0.34
N CYS A 132 5.40 12.95 0.75
CA CYS A 132 6.62 13.17 1.50
C CYS A 132 6.60 12.40 2.82
N LEU A 133 5.52 12.49 3.61
CA LEU A 133 5.36 11.72 4.84
C LEU A 133 5.50 10.22 4.57
N GLY A 134 4.79 9.73 3.55
CA GLY A 134 4.77 8.31 3.25
C GLY A 134 6.11 7.76 2.75
N GLN A 135 6.82 8.52 1.92
CA GLN A 135 8.15 8.16 1.45
C GLN A 135 9.20 8.28 2.55
N THR A 136 9.12 9.28 3.44
CA THR A 136 9.99 9.37 4.61
C THR A 136 9.85 8.14 5.51
N LEU A 137 8.62 7.71 5.82
CA LEU A 137 8.39 6.50 6.62
C LEU A 137 8.97 5.26 5.94
N ASN A 138 8.70 5.06 4.64
CA ASN A 138 9.24 3.90 3.92
C ASN A 138 10.77 3.92 3.87
N ALA A 139 11.39 5.05 3.51
CA ALA A 139 12.84 5.19 3.46
C ALA A 139 13.49 4.91 4.83
N ALA A 140 12.86 5.39 5.92
CA ALA A 140 13.34 5.17 7.27
C ALA A 140 13.33 3.69 7.67
N ILE A 141 12.33 2.92 7.23
CA ILE A 141 12.26 1.47 7.52
C ILE A 141 13.35 0.73 6.75
N TYR A 142 13.57 1.07 5.48
CA TYR A 142 14.69 0.51 4.72
C TYR A 142 16.03 0.84 5.38
N ALA A 143 16.19 2.04 5.94
CA ALA A 143 17.39 2.40 6.69
C ALA A 143 17.52 1.63 8.00
N ALA A 144 16.41 1.36 8.69
CA ALA A 144 16.38 0.72 10.00
C ALA A 144 16.57 -0.81 9.96
N ILE A 145 15.86 -1.51 9.09
CA ILE A 145 15.81 -2.99 9.06
C ILE A 145 16.21 -3.59 7.72
N GLY A 146 16.59 -2.75 6.74
CA GLY A 146 17.05 -3.19 5.43
C GLY A 146 15.96 -3.85 4.59
N LYS A 147 16.34 -4.21 3.35
CA LYS A 147 15.49 -4.97 2.42
C LYS A 147 14.94 -6.25 3.06
N ASP A 148 15.79 -6.97 3.78
CA ASP A 148 15.40 -8.25 4.36
C ASP A 148 14.36 -8.07 5.46
N GLY A 149 14.40 -6.99 6.24
CA GLY A 149 13.32 -6.66 7.17
C GLY A 149 12.00 -6.33 6.48
N VAL A 150 12.03 -5.51 5.41
CA VAL A 150 10.82 -5.10 4.68
C VAL A 150 10.11 -6.27 3.98
N TYR A 151 10.89 -7.24 3.47
CA TYR A 151 10.38 -8.32 2.63
C TYR A 151 10.43 -9.69 3.33
N TYR A 152 9.96 -9.75 4.58
CA TYR A 152 9.77 -10.99 5.33
C TYR A 152 11.01 -11.89 5.41
N GLY A 153 12.20 -11.30 5.51
CA GLY A 153 13.45 -12.02 5.66
C GLY A 153 13.38 -13.08 6.76
N PHE A 154 12.78 -12.74 7.90
CA PHE A 154 12.63 -13.67 9.03
C PHE A 154 11.81 -14.93 8.70
N LYS A 155 10.85 -14.85 7.76
CA LYS A 155 10.10 -16.02 7.25
C LYS A 155 10.84 -16.76 6.15
N LEU A 156 11.69 -16.05 5.42
CA LEU A 156 12.43 -16.54 4.26
C LEU A 156 13.89 -16.91 4.59
N GLY A 157 14.22 -17.05 5.87
CA GLY A 157 15.53 -17.53 6.35
C GLY A 157 16.65 -16.48 6.37
N ALA A 158 16.34 -15.19 6.18
CA ALA A 158 17.31 -14.11 6.33
C ALA A 158 17.29 -13.52 7.76
N PRO A 159 18.46 -13.16 8.32
CA PRO A 159 18.50 -12.47 9.61
C PRO A 159 17.93 -11.06 9.47
N VAL A 160 16.99 -10.69 10.34
CA VAL A 160 16.38 -9.36 10.38
C VAL A 160 16.69 -8.73 11.73
N PRO A 161 17.30 -7.52 11.78
CA PRO A 161 17.55 -6.85 13.03
C PRO A 161 16.24 -6.34 13.66
N TRP A 162 16.13 -6.47 14.98
CA TRP A 162 15.10 -5.75 15.73
C TRP A 162 15.47 -4.27 15.81
N CYS A 163 14.49 -3.38 15.71
CA CYS A 163 14.71 -1.93 15.78
C CYS A 163 13.63 -1.25 16.59
N ASP A 164 14.02 -0.58 17.68
CA ASP A 164 13.14 0.25 18.50
C ASP A 164 13.30 1.76 18.19
N GLY A 165 14.17 2.11 17.23
CA GLY A 165 14.44 3.47 16.80
C GLY A 165 13.43 3.99 15.79
N PHE A 166 13.70 5.14 15.18
CA PHE A 166 12.84 5.69 14.14
C PHE A 166 12.77 4.76 12.90
N PRO A 167 11.57 4.51 12.32
CA PRO A 167 10.28 5.10 12.66
C PRO A 167 9.42 4.29 13.66
N PHE A 168 9.93 3.19 14.21
CA PHE A 168 9.21 2.32 15.15
C PHE A 168 8.96 3.01 16.51
N ASN A 169 9.85 3.90 16.95
CA ASN A 169 9.68 4.70 18.18
C ASN A 169 8.51 5.69 18.14
N LEU A 170 7.89 5.92 16.98
CA LEU A 170 6.71 6.79 16.87
C LEU A 170 5.43 6.12 17.38
N GLY A 171 5.46 4.83 17.69
CA GLY A 171 4.28 4.06 18.10
C GLY A 171 3.49 3.45 16.94
N PHE A 172 3.99 3.57 15.70
CA PHE A 172 3.46 2.81 14.57
C PHE A 172 3.84 1.34 14.71
N ARG A 173 2.89 0.43 14.42
CA ARG A 173 3.20 -1.01 14.38
C ARG A 173 3.80 -1.38 13.03
N HIS A 174 3.18 -0.90 11.94
CA HIS A 174 3.62 -1.16 10.57
C HIS A 174 3.82 0.16 9.82
N PRO A 175 4.87 0.94 10.12
CA PRO A 175 5.09 2.26 9.51
C PRO A 175 5.18 2.20 7.96
N GLN A 176 5.54 1.05 7.38
CA GLN A 176 5.61 0.84 5.92
C GLN A 176 4.22 0.90 5.28
N TYR A 177 3.20 0.38 5.98
CA TYR A 177 1.84 0.35 5.49
C TYR A 177 1.16 1.70 5.62
N VAL A 178 1.40 2.39 6.74
CA VAL A 178 1.01 3.80 6.89
C VAL A 178 1.65 4.63 5.78
N GLY A 179 2.96 4.49 5.57
CA GLY A 179 3.66 5.28 4.56
C GLY A 179 3.24 4.95 3.11
N GLY A 180 3.04 3.66 2.81
CA GLY A 180 2.54 3.22 1.51
C GLY A 180 1.13 3.74 1.23
N PHE A 181 0.24 3.67 2.21
CA PHE A 181 -1.13 4.19 2.10
C PHE A 181 -1.15 5.72 1.93
N CYS A 182 -0.40 6.48 2.75
CA CYS A 182 -0.30 7.94 2.60
C CYS A 182 0.22 8.33 1.21
N SER A 183 1.27 7.68 0.73
CA SER A 183 1.82 7.95 -0.60
C SER A 183 0.77 7.73 -1.69
N GLN A 184 0.03 6.63 -1.60
CA GLN A 184 -1.01 6.32 -2.57
C GLN A 184 -2.19 7.29 -2.49
N LEU A 185 -2.58 7.68 -1.28
CA LEU A 185 -3.67 8.61 -1.07
C LEU A 185 -3.34 10.00 -1.65
N GLY A 186 -2.08 10.43 -1.59
CA GLY A 186 -1.64 11.64 -2.27
C GLY A 186 -1.83 11.57 -3.79
N VAL A 187 -1.51 10.43 -4.41
CA VAL A 187 -1.75 10.21 -5.85
C VAL A 187 -3.26 10.21 -6.15
N VAL A 188 -4.05 9.50 -5.34
CA VAL A 188 -5.52 9.45 -5.47
C VAL A 188 -6.13 10.84 -5.35
N ALA A 189 -5.66 11.67 -4.42
CA ALA A 189 -6.12 13.03 -4.23
C ALA A 189 -5.92 13.89 -5.49
N VAL A 190 -4.76 13.79 -6.14
CA VAL A 190 -4.46 14.54 -7.38
C VAL A 190 -5.36 14.14 -8.55
N VAL A 191 -5.71 12.85 -8.66
CA VAL A 191 -6.60 12.39 -9.75
C VAL A 191 -8.08 12.48 -9.38
N SER A 192 -8.41 12.97 -8.18
CA SER A 192 -9.78 13.09 -7.70
C SER A 192 -10.50 14.24 -8.38
N SER A 193 -11.70 13.93 -8.85
CA SER A 193 -12.49 14.81 -9.71
C SER A 193 -13.90 14.24 -9.80
N PRO A 194 -14.93 15.05 -10.12
CA PRO A 194 -16.31 14.56 -10.15
C PRO A 194 -16.51 13.35 -11.07
N ALA A 195 -15.85 13.32 -12.23
CA ALA A 195 -15.95 12.18 -13.14
C ALA A 195 -15.22 10.94 -12.62
N ALA A 196 -14.01 11.07 -12.04
CA ALA A 196 -13.31 9.95 -11.41
C ALA A 196 -14.10 9.37 -10.22
N LEU A 197 -14.69 10.23 -9.39
CA LEU A 197 -15.53 9.81 -8.26
C LEU A 197 -16.76 9.04 -8.75
N LYS A 198 -17.46 9.55 -9.76
CA LYS A 198 -18.60 8.86 -10.40
C LYS A 198 -18.19 7.55 -11.09
N ALA A 199 -16.97 7.47 -11.61
CA ALA A 199 -16.41 6.27 -12.22
C ALA A 199 -15.98 5.20 -11.19
N GLY A 200 -16.04 5.50 -9.88
CA GLY A 200 -15.73 4.55 -8.82
C GLY A 200 -14.35 4.71 -8.18
N LEU A 201 -13.72 5.89 -8.29
CA LEU A 201 -12.44 6.15 -7.59
C LEU A 201 -12.56 5.98 -6.07
N LEU A 202 -13.70 6.36 -5.49
CA LEU A 202 -13.92 6.23 -4.05
C LEU A 202 -13.94 4.76 -3.58
N PRO A 203 -14.77 3.87 -4.14
CA PRO A 203 -14.72 2.45 -3.77
C PRO A 203 -13.37 1.80 -4.12
N LEU A 204 -12.65 2.27 -5.15
CA LEU A 204 -11.29 1.79 -5.43
C LEU A 204 -10.29 2.20 -4.32
N GLY A 205 -10.35 3.46 -3.87
CA GLY A 205 -9.55 3.94 -2.75
C GLY A 205 -9.88 3.22 -1.43
N ALA A 206 -11.16 2.97 -1.18
CA ALA A 206 -11.61 2.19 -0.02
C ALA A 206 -11.12 0.74 -0.07
N TRP A 207 -11.14 0.11 -1.25
CA TRP A 207 -10.57 -1.22 -1.47
C TRP A 207 -9.07 -1.25 -1.15
N TRP A 208 -8.34 -0.21 -1.57
CA TRP A 208 -6.91 -0.09 -1.26
C TRP A 208 -6.65 0.03 0.24
N PHE A 209 -7.40 0.88 0.94
CA PHE A 209 -7.32 1.02 2.39
C PHE A 209 -7.62 -0.31 3.11
N PHE A 210 -8.67 -1.01 2.67
CA PHE A 210 -9.03 -2.32 3.19
C PHE A 210 -7.87 -3.33 3.05
N LEU A 211 -7.23 -3.39 1.88
CA LEU A 211 -6.12 -4.32 1.66
C LEU A 211 -4.89 -4.03 2.53
N TYR A 212 -4.52 -2.76 2.72
CA TYR A 212 -3.46 -2.36 3.66
C TYR A 212 -3.82 -2.75 5.09
N SER A 213 -5.06 -2.48 5.50
CA SER A 213 -5.56 -2.84 6.83
C SER A 213 -5.54 -4.36 7.03
N ALA A 214 -6.05 -5.14 6.07
CA ALA A 214 -6.06 -6.60 6.11
C ALA A 214 -4.65 -7.19 6.17
N THR A 215 -3.70 -6.63 5.42
CA THR A 215 -2.29 -7.07 5.44
C THR A 215 -1.65 -6.78 6.79
N SER A 216 -1.88 -5.60 7.34
CA SER A 216 -1.40 -5.25 8.68
C SER A 216 -2.00 -6.14 9.77
N LEU A 217 -3.29 -6.46 9.68
CA LEU A 217 -3.98 -7.37 10.62
C LEU A 217 -3.41 -8.79 10.53
N MET A 218 -3.19 -9.27 9.30
CA MET A 218 -2.55 -10.55 9.04
C MET A 218 -1.17 -10.61 9.68
N GLU A 219 -0.34 -9.57 9.51
CA GLU A 219 0.98 -9.52 10.12
C GLU A 219 0.93 -9.49 11.65
N ALA A 220 0.06 -8.66 12.21
CA ALA A 220 -0.10 -8.54 13.66
C ALA A 220 -0.53 -9.86 14.31
N SER A 221 -1.24 -10.73 13.59
CA SER A 221 -1.72 -12.01 14.11
C SER A 221 -0.65 -13.10 14.22
N GLY A 222 0.48 -12.97 13.52
CA GLY A 222 1.53 -13.98 13.51
C GLY A 222 2.88 -13.51 14.05
N ASP A 223 2.90 -12.41 14.80
CA ASP A 223 4.10 -12.00 15.52
C ASP A 223 4.52 -13.07 16.54
N ASN A 224 5.83 -13.29 16.59
CA ASN A 224 6.51 -14.32 17.39
C ASN A 224 6.52 -13.96 18.90
N ASP A 225 5.36 -13.69 19.50
CA ASP A 225 5.22 -13.45 20.93
C ASP A 225 5.63 -14.67 21.80
N GLY A 226 6.09 -15.78 21.20
CA GLY A 226 6.49 -17.01 21.88
C GLY A 226 7.92 -17.51 21.68
N LYS A 227 8.82 -16.81 20.97
CA LYS A 227 10.18 -17.34 20.69
C LYS A 227 11.38 -16.53 21.21
N SER A 228 11.16 -15.45 21.96
CA SER A 228 12.26 -14.66 22.54
C SER A 228 12.72 -15.11 23.95
N SER A 229 12.19 -16.20 24.54
CA SER A 229 12.63 -16.65 25.88
C SER A 229 13.62 -17.83 25.91
N LYS A 230 14.23 -18.20 24.78
CA LYS A 230 15.25 -19.25 24.74
C LYS A 230 16.58 -18.77 24.15
N THR A 231 17.19 -17.78 24.79
CA THR A 231 18.65 -17.60 24.87
C THR A 231 18.97 -16.36 25.70
N ALA A 232 19.15 -16.57 27.01
CA ALA A 232 20.15 -15.92 27.85
C ALA A 232 20.24 -16.71 29.15
#